data_AF-A0A946KDY9-F1
#
_entry.id   AF-A0A946KDY9-F1
#
_cell.length_a   1.000
_cell.length_b   1.000
_cell.length_c   1.000
_cell.angle_alpha   90.00
_cell.angle_beta   90.00
_cell.angle_gamma   90.00
#
_symmetry.space_group_name_H-M   'P 1'
#
loop_
_entity.id
_entity.type
_entity.pdbx_description
1 polymer ?
#
loop_
_entity_poly.entity_id
_entity_poly.type
_entity_poly.pdbx_seq_one_letter_code
_entity_poly.pdbx_strand_id
1 'polypeptide(L)'
;MRQPKPEQKMNFLDVSRRHFFRQGLGLSAVGLSTLLASDSPVAQEPGVRNRSLGHASHFSPRAKSVIHLHMVGAPSQIDMLDPKPVLSKRHGENCPEAFLDGLKLAFIGDKKVLAGSPFQFSRQGNVGLDVVEHLPRLGGVADELCVVRSLHTDEINHAPAQMFMHSGFGRGGRPSLGAWTTYGLGSENENLPAYVVLLSGPA
;
A
#
# COMPACT_ATOMS: atom_id res chain seq x y z
N MET A 1 -71.55 19.47 4.88
CA MET A 1 -70.09 19.69 4.74
C MET A 1 -69.36 18.58 5.48
N ARG A 2 -68.62 17.72 4.77
CA ARG A 2 -67.75 16.70 5.41
C ARG A 2 -66.46 17.38 5.85
N GLN A 3 -66.15 17.30 7.14
CA GLN A 3 -64.87 17.75 7.71
C GLN A 3 -63.70 17.05 6.98
N PRO A 4 -62.63 17.76 6.61
CA PRO A 4 -61.45 17.13 6.02
C PRO A 4 -60.82 16.18 7.05
N LYS A 5 -60.41 14.99 6.61
CA LYS A 5 -59.73 14.02 7.49
C LYS A 5 -58.39 14.62 7.93
N PRO A 6 -57.97 14.42 9.19
CA PRO A 6 -56.70 14.93 9.68
C PRO A 6 -55.56 14.30 8.89
N GLU A 7 -54.60 15.13 8.46
CA GLU A 7 -53.38 14.67 7.79
C GLU A 7 -52.65 13.69 8.71
N GLN A 8 -52.56 12.43 8.27
CA GLN A 8 -51.69 11.45 8.91
C GLN A 8 -50.24 11.89 8.69
N LYS A 9 -49.64 12.49 9.72
CA LYS A 9 -48.19 12.72 9.76
C LYS A 9 -47.51 11.35 9.72
N MET A 10 -46.89 11.01 8.59
CA MET A 10 -46.06 9.82 8.46
C MET A 10 -44.93 9.89 9.49
N ASN A 11 -44.92 8.97 10.45
CA ASN A 11 -43.82 8.83 11.39
C ASN A 11 -42.74 7.96 10.73
N PHE A 12 -41.60 8.55 10.42
CA PHE A 12 -40.51 7.87 9.70
C PHE A 12 -39.93 6.65 10.46
N LEU A 13 -40.23 6.54 11.76
CA LEU A 13 -39.85 5.43 12.61
C LEU A 13 -40.69 4.15 12.39
N ASP A 14 -41.84 4.24 11.70
CA ASP A 14 -42.71 3.08 11.41
C ASP A 14 -42.34 2.36 10.09
N VAL A 15 -41.31 2.85 9.39
CA VAL A 15 -40.84 2.26 8.13
C VAL A 15 -39.98 1.03 8.43
N SER A 16 -40.60 -0.16 8.38
CA SER A 16 -39.85 -1.42 8.50
C SER A 16 -38.91 -1.66 7.32
N ARG A 17 -37.81 -2.41 7.52
CA ARG A 17 -36.92 -2.87 6.43
C ARG A 17 -37.70 -3.56 5.30
N ARG A 18 -38.74 -4.30 5.63
CA ARG A 18 -39.63 -4.96 4.66
C ARG A 18 -40.43 -3.94 3.82
N HIS A 19 -40.85 -2.82 4.40
CA HIS A 19 -41.50 -1.73 3.65
C HIS A 19 -40.52 -1.09 2.66
N PHE A 20 -39.27 -0.83 3.08
CA PHE A 20 -38.21 -0.32 2.20
C PHE A 20 -37.98 -1.25 0.99
N PHE A 21 -37.82 -2.57 1.21
CA PHE A 21 -37.63 -3.52 0.11
C PHE A 21 -38.89 -3.80 -0.73
N ARG A 22 -40.11 -3.48 -0.24
CA ARG A 22 -41.34 -3.53 -1.04
C ARG A 22 -41.47 -2.34 -2.00
N GLN A 23 -40.68 -1.29 -1.85
CA GLN A 23 -40.59 -0.19 -2.81
C GLN A 23 -39.73 -0.58 -4.03
N GLY A 24 -40.04 -1.73 -4.64
CA GLY A 24 -39.22 -2.38 -5.67
C GLY A 24 -38.89 -1.50 -6.88
N LEU A 25 -39.71 -0.48 -7.18
CA LEU A 25 -39.46 0.51 -8.22
C LEU A 25 -38.31 1.46 -7.90
N GLY A 26 -38.08 1.82 -6.63
CA GLY A 26 -37.01 2.74 -6.25
C GLY A 26 -35.62 2.14 -6.41
N LEU A 27 -35.43 0.91 -5.90
CA LEU A 27 -34.15 0.20 -6.01
C LEU A 27 -33.83 -0.19 -7.46
N SER A 28 -34.83 -0.61 -8.23
CA SER A 28 -34.65 -0.94 -9.65
C SER A 28 -34.41 0.30 -10.51
N ALA A 29 -35.05 1.44 -10.22
CA ALA A 29 -34.75 2.71 -10.90
C ALA A 29 -33.32 3.19 -10.64
N VAL A 30 -32.78 3.00 -9.43
CA VAL A 30 -31.36 3.28 -9.14
C VAL A 30 -30.46 2.37 -9.98
N GLY A 31 -30.73 1.06 -10.00
CA GLY A 31 -29.96 0.12 -10.82
C GLY A 31 -29.99 0.45 -12.32
N LEU A 32 -31.17 0.74 -12.86
CA LEU A 32 -31.35 1.13 -14.26
C LEU A 32 -30.68 2.47 -14.57
N SER A 33 -30.78 3.46 -13.66
CA SER A 33 -30.10 4.75 -13.82
C SER A 33 -28.59 4.58 -13.87
N THR A 34 -28.02 3.66 -13.08
CA THR A 34 -26.58 3.35 -13.13
C THR A 34 -26.21 2.71 -14.47
N LEU A 35 -26.99 1.74 -14.95
CA LEU A 35 -26.73 1.09 -16.26
C LEU A 35 -26.82 2.09 -17.42
N LEU A 36 -27.87 2.92 -17.46
CA LEU A 36 -28.03 3.95 -18.48
C LEU A 36 -26.94 5.02 -18.41
N ALA A 37 -26.47 5.35 -17.20
CA ALA A 37 -25.33 6.26 -17.04
C ALA A 37 -24.04 5.65 -17.58
N SER A 38 -23.81 4.35 -17.37
CA SER A 38 -22.65 3.62 -17.92
C SER A 38 -22.69 3.46 -19.44
N ASP A 39 -23.88 3.35 -20.03
CA ASP A 39 -24.09 3.27 -21.49
C ASP A 39 -24.09 4.64 -22.19
N SER A 40 -24.04 5.74 -21.45
CA SER A 40 -23.97 7.08 -22.02
C SER A 40 -22.69 7.27 -22.86
N PRO A 41 -22.74 7.98 -24.01
CA PRO A 41 -21.56 8.27 -24.83
C PRO A 41 -20.40 8.90 -24.03
N VAL A 42 -20.73 9.70 -23.00
CA VAL A 42 -19.76 10.32 -22.09
C VAL A 42 -19.06 9.29 -21.21
N ALA A 43 -19.79 8.26 -20.74
CA ALA A 43 -19.21 7.19 -19.93
C ALA A 43 -18.35 6.23 -20.76
N GLN A 44 -18.58 6.17 -22.07
CA GLN A 44 -17.84 5.34 -23.03
C GLN A 44 -16.49 5.97 -23.45
N GLU A 45 -16.18 7.22 -23.06
CA GLU A 45 -14.90 7.83 -23.39
C GLU A 45 -13.71 7.11 -22.71
N PRO A 46 -12.58 6.92 -23.44
CA PRO A 46 -11.35 6.38 -22.87
C PRO A 46 -10.87 7.25 -21.70
N GLY A 47 -10.77 6.68 -20.49
CA GLY A 47 -10.39 7.39 -19.26
C GLY A 47 -11.57 7.83 -18.36
N VAL A 48 -12.81 7.69 -18.82
CA VAL A 48 -14.03 7.92 -18.02
C VAL A 48 -14.66 6.60 -17.57
N ARG A 49 -14.56 5.54 -18.39
CA ARG A 49 -15.17 4.21 -18.14
C ARG A 49 -14.96 3.67 -16.72
N ASN A 50 -13.78 3.86 -16.13
CA ASN A 50 -13.49 3.34 -14.79
C ASN A 50 -13.79 4.26 -13.61
N ARG A 51 -14.47 5.39 -13.85
CA ARG A 51 -15.10 6.20 -12.79
C ARG A 51 -16.45 5.63 -12.35
N SER A 52 -16.91 4.56 -13.00
CA SER A 52 -18.26 3.97 -12.92
C SER A 52 -18.72 3.53 -11.52
N LEU A 53 -17.79 3.34 -10.56
CA LEU A 53 -18.14 3.09 -9.15
C LEU A 53 -18.02 4.32 -8.23
N GLY A 54 -18.12 5.53 -8.78
CA GLY A 54 -18.15 6.77 -8.00
C GLY A 54 -16.80 7.20 -7.41
N HIS A 55 -15.70 6.56 -7.81
CA HIS A 55 -14.34 6.94 -7.39
C HIS A 55 -13.58 7.55 -8.56
N ALA A 56 -14.10 8.65 -9.11
CA ALA A 56 -13.19 9.59 -9.74
C ALA A 56 -12.22 10.04 -8.64
N SER A 57 -10.93 9.72 -8.78
CA SER A 57 -9.91 10.16 -7.83
C SER A 57 -10.11 11.65 -7.54
N HIS A 58 -10.09 12.03 -6.25
CA HIS A 58 -10.29 13.42 -5.84
C HIS A 58 -9.25 14.36 -6.50
N PHE A 59 -8.12 13.81 -6.91
CA PHE A 59 -7.05 14.51 -7.61
C PHE A 59 -6.72 13.83 -8.93
N SER A 60 -6.28 14.62 -9.92
CA SER A 60 -5.75 14.03 -11.15
C SER A 60 -4.49 13.23 -10.84
N PRO A 61 -4.42 11.94 -11.20
CA PRO A 61 -3.28 11.11 -10.89
C PRO A 61 -2.04 11.59 -11.66
N ARG A 62 -0.90 11.71 -10.96
CA ARG A 62 0.39 12.06 -11.57
C ARG A 62 1.14 10.84 -12.13
N ALA A 63 0.87 9.66 -11.58
CA ALA A 63 1.42 8.39 -12.05
C ALA A 63 0.36 7.65 -12.88
N LYS A 64 0.79 6.90 -13.88
CA LYS A 64 -0.09 6.03 -14.69
C LYS A 64 -0.18 4.61 -14.12
N SER A 65 0.94 4.10 -13.60
CA SER A 65 1.04 2.75 -13.07
C SER A 65 2.07 2.71 -11.95
N VAL A 66 1.92 1.75 -11.03
CA VAL A 66 2.87 1.51 -9.93
C VAL A 66 3.36 0.07 -10.02
N ILE A 67 4.68 -0.11 -10.13
CA ILE A 67 5.32 -1.42 -10.00
C ILE A 67 5.97 -1.46 -8.63
N HIS A 68 5.50 -2.37 -7.78
CA HIS A 68 6.03 -2.57 -6.43
C HIS A 68 6.63 -3.96 -6.30
N LEU A 69 7.92 -4.01 -5.98
CA LEU A 69 8.66 -5.26 -5.77
C LEU A 69 8.97 -5.39 -4.29
N HIS A 70 8.36 -6.38 -3.62
CA HIS A 70 8.70 -6.76 -2.25
C HIS A 70 9.53 -8.04 -2.28
N MET A 71 10.80 -7.92 -1.88
CA MET A 71 11.77 -9.01 -1.99
C MET A 71 12.04 -9.61 -0.61
N VAL A 72 11.29 -10.66 -0.26
CA VAL A 72 11.48 -11.39 1.00
C VAL A 72 12.86 -12.07 0.97
N GLY A 73 13.69 -11.80 1.98
CA GLY A 73 15.06 -12.33 2.04
C GLY A 73 16.05 -11.62 1.11
N ALA A 74 15.72 -10.42 0.63
CA ALA A 74 16.67 -9.57 -0.07
C ALA A 74 17.92 -9.26 0.76
N PRO A 75 19.02 -8.84 0.11
CA PRO A 75 20.21 -8.36 0.83
C PRO A 75 19.86 -7.20 1.77
N SER A 76 20.65 -7.06 2.83
CA SER A 76 20.44 -6.01 3.82
C SER A 76 20.61 -4.62 3.21
N GLN A 77 19.82 -3.65 3.67
CA GLN A 77 19.91 -2.26 3.19
C GLN A 77 21.31 -1.64 3.43
N ILE A 78 21.96 -2.05 4.53
CA ILE A 78 23.31 -1.58 4.89
C ILE A 78 24.39 -2.15 3.96
N ASP A 79 24.06 -3.21 3.22
CA ASP A 79 24.90 -3.88 2.24
C ASP A 79 24.56 -3.47 0.79
N MET A 80 23.63 -2.52 0.60
CA MET A 80 23.18 -2.09 -0.74
C MET A 80 23.33 -0.58 -0.97
N LEU A 81 22.55 0.24 -0.26
CA LEU A 81 22.35 1.67 -0.57
C LEU A 81 22.43 2.59 0.67
N ASP A 82 22.71 2.04 1.85
CA ASP A 82 22.73 2.78 3.11
C ASP A 82 23.93 2.39 3.99
N PRO A 83 25.17 2.64 3.53
CA PRO A 83 26.35 2.31 4.31
C PRO A 83 26.30 3.00 5.67
N LYS A 84 26.73 2.27 6.72
CA LYS A 84 26.77 2.77 8.11
C LYS A 84 28.23 2.84 8.59
N PRO A 85 28.97 3.94 8.34
CA PRO A 85 30.40 4.02 8.65
C PRO A 85 30.74 3.74 10.12
N VAL A 86 29.88 4.17 11.06
CA VAL A 86 30.09 3.91 12.50
C VAL A 86 29.93 2.42 12.80
N LEU A 87 28.96 1.75 12.19
CA LEU A 87 28.76 0.31 12.35
C LEU A 87 29.94 -0.48 11.76
N SER A 88 30.45 -0.06 10.59
CA SER A 88 31.65 -0.65 10.00
C SER A 88 32.88 -0.51 10.88
N LYS A 89 33.08 0.65 11.52
CA LYS A 89 34.20 0.85 12.46
C LYS A 89 34.12 -0.03 13.70
N ARG A 90 32.90 -0.33 14.15
CA ARG A 90 32.61 -1.11 15.36
C ARG A 90 32.32 -2.58 15.05
N HIS A 91 32.64 -3.04 13.84
CA HIS A 91 32.42 -4.42 13.43
C HIS A 91 33.12 -5.39 14.40
N GLY A 92 32.37 -6.40 14.86
CA GLY A 92 32.87 -7.42 15.80
C GLY A 92 32.84 -7.00 17.27
N GLU A 93 32.57 -5.73 17.59
CA GLU A 93 32.35 -5.31 18.98
C GLU A 93 31.02 -5.86 19.50
N ASN A 94 30.92 -5.98 20.83
CA ASN A 94 29.64 -6.30 21.46
C ASN A 94 28.62 -5.16 21.21
N CYS A 95 27.38 -5.55 20.91
CA CYS A 95 26.28 -4.62 20.77
C CYS A 95 26.02 -3.92 22.13
N PRO A 96 25.94 -2.58 22.17
CA PRO A 96 25.64 -1.87 23.42
C PRO A 96 24.30 -2.29 24.00
N GLU A 97 24.24 -2.45 25.32
CA GLU A 97 23.02 -2.90 26.03
C GLU A 97 21.79 -2.03 25.77
N ALA A 98 21.99 -0.72 25.57
CA ALA A 98 20.91 0.21 25.24
C ALA A 98 20.13 -0.16 23.97
N PHE A 99 20.73 -0.90 23.02
CA PHE A 99 20.04 -1.39 21.82
C PHE A 99 19.39 -2.76 22.02
N LEU A 100 19.66 -3.42 23.14
CA LEU A 100 19.14 -4.75 23.47
C LEU A 100 17.98 -4.66 24.47
N ASP A 101 17.87 -3.54 25.18
CA ASP A 101 16.84 -3.34 26.18
C ASP A 101 15.43 -3.48 25.59
N GLY A 102 14.58 -4.26 26.26
CA GLY A 102 13.22 -4.58 25.80
C GLY A 102 13.09 -5.53 24.60
N LEU A 103 14.18 -5.92 23.93
CA LEU A 103 14.12 -6.81 22.75
C LEU A 103 14.17 -8.30 23.13
N LYS A 104 13.17 -9.06 22.68
CA LYS A 104 13.15 -10.53 22.79
C LYS A 104 13.55 -11.17 21.47
N LEU A 105 14.85 -11.35 21.29
CA LEU A 105 15.44 -11.91 20.07
C LEU A 105 15.49 -13.44 20.15
N ALA A 106 14.48 -14.11 19.61
CA ALA A 106 14.27 -15.56 19.77
C ALA A 106 15.40 -16.45 19.18
N PHE A 107 16.18 -15.92 18.22
CA PHE A 107 17.16 -16.70 17.45
C PHE A 107 18.60 -16.21 17.59
N ILE A 108 18.84 -15.22 18.47
CA ILE A 108 20.17 -14.66 18.69
C ILE A 108 20.65 -15.14 20.06
N GLY A 109 21.77 -15.88 20.07
CA GLY A 109 22.39 -16.39 21.30
C GLY A 109 22.93 -15.30 22.22
N ASP A 110 23.70 -15.71 23.22
CA ASP A 110 24.15 -14.81 24.28
C ASP A 110 25.09 -13.70 23.76
N LYS A 111 25.94 -14.01 22.78
CA LYS A 111 26.87 -13.06 22.18
C LYS A 111 26.22 -12.30 21.03
N LYS A 112 25.91 -11.03 21.26
CA LYS A 112 25.34 -10.13 20.26
C LYS A 112 26.43 -9.18 19.79
N VAL A 113 26.98 -9.44 18.61
CA VAL A 113 28.06 -8.63 18.03
C VAL A 113 27.53 -7.74 16.91
N LEU A 114 28.13 -6.56 16.76
CA LEU A 114 27.81 -5.63 15.68
C LEU A 114 28.39 -6.15 14.36
N ALA A 115 27.56 -6.22 13.33
CA ALA A 115 27.95 -6.62 11.98
C ALA A 115 27.95 -5.42 11.05
N GLY A 116 29.12 -4.82 10.84
CA GLY A 116 29.34 -3.87 9.75
C GLY A 116 29.39 -4.55 8.40
N SER A 117 28.99 -3.83 7.35
CA SER A 117 29.05 -4.32 5.96
C SER A 117 30.50 -4.65 5.58
N PRO A 118 30.77 -5.83 4.97
CA PRO A 118 32.09 -6.21 4.49
C PRO A 118 32.40 -5.65 3.10
N PHE A 119 31.44 -5.01 2.45
CA PHE A 119 31.53 -4.63 1.04
C PHE A 119 32.02 -3.21 0.84
N GLN A 120 32.53 -2.94 -0.37
CA GLN A 120 32.97 -1.60 -0.75
C GLN A 120 31.83 -0.79 -1.36
N PHE A 121 31.84 0.50 -1.07
CA PHE A 121 30.85 1.47 -1.56
C PHE A 121 31.55 2.55 -2.38
N SER A 122 30.87 3.01 -3.41
CA SER A 122 31.32 4.09 -4.27
C SER A 122 30.20 5.10 -4.48
N ARG A 123 30.55 6.38 -4.61
CA ARG A 123 29.58 7.42 -4.95
C ARG A 123 29.27 7.37 -6.44
N GLN A 124 27.99 7.21 -6.76
CA GLN A 124 27.47 7.07 -8.10
C GLN A 124 26.53 8.23 -8.45
N GLY A 125 26.52 8.61 -9.72
CA GLY A 125 25.73 9.75 -10.22
C GLY A 125 26.22 11.12 -9.73
N ASN A 126 25.57 12.16 -10.20
CA ASN A 126 25.80 13.54 -9.77
C ASN A 126 25.31 13.78 -8.33
N VAL A 127 24.27 13.04 -7.91
CA VAL A 127 23.77 13.08 -6.52
C VAL A 127 24.75 12.47 -5.52
N GLY A 128 25.75 11.72 -5.99
CA GLY A 128 26.75 11.08 -5.14
C GLY A 128 26.17 10.00 -4.24
N LEU A 129 25.23 9.20 -4.76
CA LEU A 129 24.60 8.12 -4.00
C LEU A 129 25.63 7.01 -3.72
N ASP A 130 25.80 6.64 -2.45
CA ASP A 130 26.65 5.52 -2.09
C ASP A 130 25.98 4.20 -2.49
N VAL A 131 26.61 3.45 -3.40
CA VAL A 131 26.13 2.16 -3.90
C VAL A 131 27.21 1.10 -3.72
N VAL A 132 26.81 -0.09 -3.28
CA VAL A 132 27.70 -1.24 -3.12
C VAL A 132 28.28 -1.70 -4.48
N GLU A 133 29.52 -2.18 -4.47
CA GLU A 133 30.23 -2.70 -5.66
C GLU A 133 29.47 -3.79 -6.45
N HIS A 134 28.55 -4.51 -5.79
CA HIS A 134 27.76 -5.61 -6.40
C HIS A 134 26.57 -5.14 -7.25
N LEU A 135 26.24 -3.84 -7.23
CA LEU A 135 25.09 -3.28 -7.96
C LEU A 135 25.51 -2.26 -9.04
N PRO A 136 26.48 -2.58 -9.93
CA PRO A 136 27.05 -1.59 -10.86
C PRO A 136 26.00 -1.05 -11.85
N ARG A 137 25.06 -1.89 -12.27
CA ARG A 137 23.97 -1.49 -13.18
C ARG A 137 22.95 -0.57 -12.51
N LEU A 138 22.71 -0.75 -11.22
CA LEU A 138 21.85 0.15 -10.45
C LEU A 138 22.57 1.48 -10.17
N GLY A 139 23.87 1.43 -9.87
CA GLY A 139 24.71 2.62 -9.72
C GLY A 139 24.73 3.49 -10.99
N GLY A 140 24.70 2.88 -12.18
CA GLY A 140 24.65 3.61 -13.45
C GLY A 140 23.40 4.48 -13.66
N VAL A 141 22.34 4.30 -12.87
CA VAL A 141 21.11 5.10 -12.89
C VAL A 141 20.88 5.83 -11.56
N ALA A 142 21.92 6.08 -10.77
CA ALA A 142 21.80 6.65 -9.43
C ALA A 142 21.02 7.98 -9.36
N ASP A 143 21.14 8.83 -10.39
CA ASP A 143 20.43 10.11 -10.47
C ASP A 143 18.90 9.96 -10.73
N GLU A 144 18.45 8.76 -11.12
CA GLU A 144 17.03 8.42 -11.30
C GLU A 144 16.43 7.73 -10.06
N LEU A 145 17.25 7.44 -9.05
CA LEU A 145 16.83 6.74 -7.85
C LEU A 145 16.43 7.72 -6.74
N CYS A 146 15.37 7.38 -6.03
CA CYS A 146 15.02 7.99 -4.75
C CYS A 146 15.16 6.95 -3.64
N VAL A 147 16.06 7.19 -2.70
CA VAL A 147 16.30 6.29 -1.56
C VAL A 147 15.65 6.85 -0.31
N VAL A 148 14.67 6.13 0.23
CA VAL A 148 13.96 6.53 1.46
C VAL A 148 14.60 5.84 2.67
N ARG A 149 15.38 6.60 3.45
CA ARG A 149 16.08 6.10 4.66
C ARG A 149 15.33 6.41 5.97
N SER A 150 14.17 7.04 5.87
CA SER A 150 13.35 7.46 7.02
C SER A 150 12.34 6.41 7.48
N LEU A 151 12.36 5.20 6.90
CA LEU A 151 11.45 4.12 7.29
C LEU A 151 11.90 3.52 8.62
N HIS A 152 10.96 3.35 9.54
CA HIS A 152 11.16 2.74 10.86
C HIS A 152 9.98 1.81 11.17
N THR A 153 10.24 0.73 11.90
CA THR A 153 9.22 -0.20 12.39
C THR A 153 9.64 -0.80 13.72
N ASP A 154 8.66 -1.13 14.55
CA ASP A 154 8.86 -1.83 15.83
C ASP A 154 8.64 -3.35 15.67
N GLU A 155 8.27 -3.81 14.47
CA GLU A 155 8.06 -5.22 14.18
C GLU A 155 9.39 -5.98 14.03
N ILE A 156 9.65 -6.88 14.97
CA ILE A 156 10.89 -7.67 15.02
C ILE A 156 10.82 -8.98 14.21
N ASN A 157 9.61 -9.39 13.79
CA ASN A 157 9.36 -10.66 13.13
C ASN A 157 9.00 -10.46 11.66
N HIS A 158 9.41 -11.40 10.80
CA HIS A 158 9.21 -11.30 9.35
C HIS A 158 7.74 -11.13 8.94
N ALA A 159 6.82 -11.97 9.46
CA ALA A 159 5.43 -11.93 9.03
C ALA A 159 4.70 -10.62 9.44
N PRO A 160 4.77 -10.15 10.70
CA PRO A 160 4.23 -8.84 11.07
C PRO A 160 4.91 -7.67 10.33
N ALA A 161 6.23 -7.68 10.16
CA ALA A 161 6.95 -6.63 9.44
C ALA A 161 6.53 -6.55 7.96
N GLN A 162 6.29 -7.69 7.31
CA GLN A 162 5.74 -7.74 5.96
C GLN A 162 4.32 -7.14 5.90
N MET A 163 3.45 -7.48 6.85
CA MET A 163 2.12 -6.84 6.94
C MET A 163 2.25 -5.33 7.14
N PHE A 164 3.19 -4.90 7.99
CA PHE A 164 3.45 -3.49 8.24
C PHE A 164 3.93 -2.77 6.97
N MET A 165 4.84 -3.38 6.19
CA MET A 165 5.31 -2.78 4.95
C MET A 165 4.18 -2.61 3.93
N HIS A 166 3.27 -3.58 3.85
CA HIS A 166 2.16 -3.52 2.90
C HIS A 166 0.96 -2.68 3.37
N SER A 167 0.74 -2.51 4.68
CA SER A 167 -0.50 -1.91 5.21
C SER A 167 -0.32 -0.84 6.28
N GLY A 168 0.92 -0.56 6.68
CA GLY A 168 1.25 0.33 7.80
C GLY A 168 0.90 -0.24 9.18
N PHE A 169 0.56 -1.52 9.27
CA PHE A 169 0.17 -2.17 10.53
C PHE A 169 0.61 -3.64 10.56
N GLY A 170 1.15 -4.11 11.69
CA GLY A 170 1.65 -5.49 11.83
C GLY A 170 0.56 -6.55 12.02
N ARG A 171 -0.72 -6.17 11.93
CA ARG A 171 -1.88 -7.07 12.03
C ARG A 171 -2.79 -6.91 10.82
N GLY A 172 -3.44 -8.00 10.43
CA GLY A 172 -4.38 -8.02 9.31
C GLY A 172 -5.59 -7.10 9.52
N GLY A 173 -6.24 -6.75 8.40
CA GLY A 173 -7.48 -5.95 8.37
C GLY A 173 -7.30 -4.49 7.97
N ARG A 174 -6.09 -4.05 7.60
CA ARG A 174 -5.84 -2.70 7.06
C ARG A 174 -5.72 -2.73 5.53
N PRO A 175 -6.12 -1.65 4.83
CA PRO A 175 -5.93 -1.55 3.38
C PRO A 175 -4.45 -1.71 3.01
N SER A 176 -4.18 -2.53 2.00
CA SER A 176 -2.83 -2.72 1.48
C SER A 176 -2.40 -1.57 0.56
N LEU A 177 -1.12 -1.51 0.23
CA LEU A 177 -0.56 -0.63 -0.80
C LEU A 177 -1.34 -0.77 -2.12
N GLY A 178 -1.75 -1.99 -2.47
CA GLY A 178 -2.58 -2.26 -3.65
C GLY A 178 -3.94 -1.57 -3.55
N ALA A 179 -4.63 -1.68 -2.41
CA ALA A 179 -5.90 -1.00 -2.18
C ALA A 179 -5.78 0.53 -2.29
N TRP A 180 -4.73 1.11 -1.71
CA TRP A 180 -4.45 2.55 -1.84
C TRP A 180 -4.11 2.97 -3.27
N THR A 181 -3.37 2.13 -3.99
CA THR A 181 -3.02 2.37 -5.40
C THR A 181 -4.28 2.36 -6.26
N THR A 182 -5.14 1.36 -6.11
CA THR A 182 -6.43 1.28 -6.80
C THR A 182 -7.36 2.42 -6.41
N TYR A 183 -7.37 2.84 -5.14
CA TYR A 183 -8.16 4.00 -4.71
C TYR A 183 -7.68 5.31 -5.39
N GLY A 184 -6.36 5.50 -5.50
CA GLY A 184 -5.78 6.72 -6.07
C GLY A 184 -5.78 6.78 -7.61
N LEU A 185 -5.58 5.64 -8.27
CA LEU A 185 -5.46 5.55 -9.74
C LEU A 185 -6.73 5.03 -10.42
N GLY A 186 -7.64 4.39 -9.69
CA GLY A 186 -8.75 3.65 -10.25
C GLY A 186 -8.34 2.28 -10.79
N SER A 187 -9.21 1.68 -11.59
CA SER A 187 -8.91 0.50 -12.40
C SER A 187 -8.81 0.91 -13.88
N GLU A 188 -8.15 0.12 -14.72
CA GLU A 188 -8.30 0.20 -16.18
C GLU A 188 -9.23 -0.90 -16.72
N ASN A 189 -9.62 -1.84 -15.87
CA ASN A 189 -10.47 -2.98 -16.22
C ASN A 189 -11.71 -3.07 -15.31
N GLU A 190 -12.89 -3.31 -15.89
CA GLU A 190 -14.14 -3.51 -15.14
C GLU A 190 -14.31 -4.95 -14.63
N ASN A 191 -13.68 -5.91 -15.31
CA ASN A 191 -13.88 -7.34 -15.15
C ASN A 191 -12.69 -8.06 -14.48
N LEU A 192 -11.53 -7.41 -14.37
CA LEU A 192 -10.32 -7.94 -13.74
C LEU A 192 -9.91 -7.10 -12.52
N PRO A 193 -9.23 -7.70 -11.54
CA PRO A 193 -8.71 -6.97 -10.39
C PRO A 193 -7.76 -5.85 -10.81
N ALA A 194 -7.92 -4.66 -10.23
CA ALA A 194 -7.03 -3.52 -10.44
C ALA A 194 -5.64 -3.68 -9.79
N TYR A 195 -5.48 -4.69 -8.94
CA TYR A 195 -4.24 -5.02 -8.25
C TYR A 195 -4.01 -6.52 -8.35
N VAL A 196 -2.85 -6.90 -8.87
CA VAL A 196 -2.45 -8.28 -9.06
C VAL A 196 -1.19 -8.53 -8.22
N VAL A 197 -1.22 -9.58 -7.41
CA VAL A 197 -0.05 -10.07 -6.69
C VAL A 197 0.49 -11.27 -7.45
N LEU A 198 1.74 -11.17 -7.91
CA LEU A 198 2.45 -12.28 -8.50
C LEU A 198 3.40 -12.86 -7.45
N LEU A 199 3.21 -14.13 -7.12
CA LEU A 199 4.11 -14.85 -6.24
C LEU A 199 5.34 -15.31 -7.02
N SER A 200 6.52 -15.08 -6.47
CA SER A 200 7.77 -15.67 -6.97
C SER A 200 8.16 -16.80 -6.02
N GLY A 201 7.73 -18.03 -6.31
CA GLY A 201 7.97 -19.20 -5.48
C GLY A 201 6.84 -20.24 -5.57
N PRO A 202 7.03 -21.46 -5.05
CA PRO A 202 5.96 -22.45 -4.97
C PRO A 202 4.80 -21.92 -4.13
N ALA A 203 3.58 -22.21 -4.58
CA ALA A 203 2.33 -21.85 -3.88
C ALA A 203 2.16 -22.62 -2.57
#